data_AF-F2NN33-F1
#
_entry.id   AF-F2NN33-F1
#
_cell.length_a   1.000
_cell.length_b   1.000
_cell.length_c   1.000
_cell.angle_alpha   90.00
_cell.angle_beta   90.00
_cell.angle_gamma   90.00
#
_symmetry.space_group_name_H-M   'P 1'
#
loop_
_entity.id
_entity.type
_entity.pdbx_description
1 polymer ?
#
loop_
_entity_poly.entity_id
_entity_poly.type
_entity_poly.pdbx_seq_one_letter_code
_entity_poly.pdbx_strand_id
1 'polypeptide(L)'
;MVLLEVVVILGLVGAVLALITARPAHPSAPYREELERIQRALAEIQKRGRTPSPTLRAHVTEARRMARTLERLARKGREVRRFLARGRLDPEAKARLEAYQHEIERKLQEGVRILERLAAELLIWEGPEAPEGFAGLEDFRVSLSEVLKERPR
;
A
#
# COMPACT_ATOMS: atom_id res chain seq x y z
N MET A 1 -30.14 36.50 19.00
CA MET A 1 -30.55 35.47 18.00
C MET A 1 -29.46 35.12 16.99
N VAL A 2 -28.48 35.98 16.71
CA VAL A 2 -27.46 35.73 15.66
C VAL A 2 -26.49 34.57 15.99
N LEU A 3 -26.15 34.36 17.27
CA LEU A 3 -25.19 33.32 17.67
C LEU A 3 -25.71 31.89 17.41
N LEU A 4 -27.01 31.66 17.61
CA LEU A 4 -27.63 30.35 17.40
C LEU A 4 -27.63 29.96 15.91
N GLU A 5 -27.88 30.95 15.06
CA GLU A 5 -27.93 30.81 13.60
C GLU A 5 -26.55 30.46 13.03
N VAL A 6 -25.48 31.10 13.54
CA VAL A 6 -24.09 30.81 13.17
C VAL A 6 -23.68 29.39 13.60
N VAL A 7 -24.08 28.93 14.79
CA VAL A 7 -23.78 27.57 15.27
C VAL A 7 -24.48 26.51 14.44
N VAL A 8 -25.74 26.76 14.03
CA VAL A 8 -26.49 25.83 13.16
C VAL A 8 -25.83 25.73 11.78
N ILE A 9 -25.41 26.85 11.20
CA ILE A 9 -24.72 26.87 9.90
C ILE A 9 -23.38 26.11 9.99
N LEU A 10 -22.59 26.34 11.04
CA LEU A 10 -21.34 25.61 11.26
C LEU A 10 -21.55 24.11 11.44
N GLY A 11 -22.59 23.72 12.17
CA GLY A 11 -22.98 22.31 12.32
C GLY A 11 -23.42 21.68 10.99
N LEU A 12 -24.17 22.41 10.18
CA LEU A 12 -24.63 21.94 8.87
C LEU A 12 -23.47 21.78 7.89
N VAL A 13 -22.54 22.75 7.86
CA VAL A 13 -21.33 22.69 7.04
C VAL A 13 -20.44 21.52 7.48
N GLY A 14 -20.26 21.32 8.79
CA GLY A 14 -19.54 20.17 9.34
C GLY A 14 -20.18 18.83 8.96
N ALA A 15 -21.51 18.73 9.01
CA ALA A 15 -22.25 17.53 8.62
C ALA A 15 -22.15 17.24 7.12
N VAL A 16 -22.24 18.28 6.27
CA VAL A 16 -22.08 18.15 4.82
C VAL A 16 -20.64 17.76 4.46
N LEU A 17 -19.63 18.33 5.13
CA LEU A 17 -18.22 17.91 4.99
C LEU A 17 -18.01 16.46 5.44
N ALA A 18 -18.65 16.04 6.53
CA ALA A 18 -18.61 14.66 6.99
C ALA A 18 -19.26 13.70 5.98
N LEU A 19 -20.37 14.09 5.33
CA LEU A 19 -21.03 13.31 4.28
C LEU A 19 -20.22 13.23 2.97
N ILE A 20 -19.51 14.30 2.61
CA ILE A 20 -18.64 14.33 1.41
C ILE A 20 -17.37 13.50 1.64
N THR A 21 -16.80 13.53 2.85
CA THR A 21 -15.63 12.73 3.22
C THR A 21 -15.99 11.28 3.54
N ALA A 22 -17.21 11.02 4.01
CA ALA A 22 -17.82 9.69 4.11
C ALA A 22 -18.26 9.18 2.72
N ARG A 23 -17.36 9.22 1.73
CA ARG A 23 -17.51 8.33 0.58
C ARG A 23 -17.58 6.91 1.15
N PRO A 24 -18.61 6.11 0.82
CA PRO A 24 -18.57 4.69 1.15
C PRO A 24 -17.32 4.16 0.47
N ALA A 25 -16.30 3.87 1.27
CA ALA A 25 -15.03 3.37 0.79
C ALA A 25 -15.35 2.04 0.12
N HIS A 26 -15.44 2.07 -1.21
CA HIS A 26 -15.67 0.87 -1.99
C HIS A 26 -14.66 -0.16 -1.49
N PRO A 27 -15.06 -1.40 -1.13
CA PRO A 27 -14.15 -2.36 -0.51
C PRO A 27 -12.83 -2.61 -1.27
N SER A 28 -12.75 -2.19 -2.52
CA SER A 28 -11.59 -2.29 -3.40
C SER A 28 -10.83 -0.99 -3.66
N ALA A 29 -11.35 0.19 -3.29
CA ALA A 29 -10.76 1.49 -3.64
C ALA A 29 -9.30 1.67 -3.18
N PRO A 30 -8.94 1.47 -1.89
CA PRO A 30 -7.55 1.68 -1.44
C PRO A 30 -6.56 0.72 -2.10
N TYR A 31 -6.93 -0.55 -2.27
CA TYR A 31 -6.05 -1.53 -2.91
C TYR A 31 -5.84 -1.30 -4.42
N ARG A 32 -6.78 -0.64 -5.09
CA ARG A 32 -6.63 -0.29 -6.51
C ARG A 32 -5.60 0.83 -6.67
N GLU A 33 -5.73 1.87 -5.86
CA GLU A 33 -4.80 3.00 -5.86
C GLU A 33 -3.37 2.54 -5.55
N GLU A 34 -3.18 1.68 -4.55
CA GLU A 34 -1.86 1.15 -4.22
C GLU A 34 -1.26 0.31 -5.36
N LEU A 35 -2.07 -0.46 -6.09
CA LEU A 35 -1.59 -1.19 -7.27
C LEU A 35 -1.13 -0.25 -8.40
N GLU A 36 -1.87 0.83 -8.64
CA GLU A 36 -1.50 1.83 -9.65
C GLU A 36 -0.20 2.56 -9.24
N ARG A 37 0.00 2.81 -7.94
CA ARG A 37 1.26 3.37 -7.41
C ARG A 37 2.43 2.41 -7.56
N ILE A 38 2.25 1.12 -7.22
CA ILE A 38 3.27 0.08 -7.42
C ILE A 38 3.70 0.00 -8.88
N GLN A 39 2.74 -0.03 -9.81
CA GLN A 39 3.02 -0.13 -11.24
C GLN A 39 3.78 1.09 -11.76
N ARG A 40 3.40 2.30 -11.35
CA ARG A 40 4.09 3.55 -11.70
C ARG A 40 5.52 3.56 -11.19
N ALA A 41 5.73 3.29 -9.90
CA ALA A 41 7.06 3.27 -9.32
C ALA A 41 7.96 2.22 -10.00
N LEU A 42 7.42 1.02 -10.26
CA LEU A 42 8.16 -0.03 -10.94
C LEU A 42 8.52 0.33 -12.39
N ALA A 43 7.63 1.01 -13.11
CA ALA A 43 7.91 1.47 -14.47
C ALA A 43 9.07 2.47 -14.50
N GLU A 44 9.10 3.42 -13.57
CA GLU A 44 10.20 4.38 -13.43
C GLU A 44 11.53 3.69 -13.07
N ILE A 45 11.51 2.77 -12.10
CA ILE A 45 12.68 1.96 -11.74
C ILE A 45 13.22 1.21 -12.96
N GLN A 46 12.35 0.61 -13.77
CA GLN A 46 12.78 -0.15 -14.95
C GLN A 46 13.32 0.75 -16.07
N LYS A 47 12.70 1.91 -16.29
CA LYS A 47 13.15 2.89 -17.29
C LYS A 47 14.58 3.35 -17.01
N ARG A 48 14.90 3.61 -15.74
CA ARG A 48 16.24 4.01 -15.27
C ARG A 48 17.21 2.83 -15.10
N GLY A 49 16.68 1.65 -14.83
CA GLY A 49 17.44 0.39 -14.74
C GLY A 49 17.92 -0.18 -16.07
N ARG A 50 17.61 0.46 -17.21
CA ARG A 50 18.13 0.07 -18.54
C ARG A 50 19.62 0.40 -18.75
N THR A 51 20.24 1.07 -17.78
CA THR A 51 21.67 1.42 -17.78
C THR A 51 22.55 0.16 -17.64
N PRO A 52 23.77 0.10 -18.23
CA PRO A 52 24.46 -1.18 -18.47
C PRO A 52 25.02 -1.90 -17.23
N SER A 53 25.03 -1.25 -16.06
CA SER A 53 25.64 -1.78 -14.84
C SER A 53 25.04 -3.15 -14.43
N PRO A 54 25.86 -4.22 -14.33
CA PRO A 54 25.43 -5.51 -13.81
C PRO A 54 24.86 -5.41 -12.39
N THR A 55 25.45 -4.53 -11.56
CA THR A 55 25.03 -4.28 -10.18
C THR A 55 23.59 -3.78 -10.13
N LEU A 56 23.24 -2.80 -10.97
CA LEU A 56 21.89 -2.23 -11.00
C LEU A 56 20.83 -3.22 -11.50
N ARG A 57 21.20 -4.13 -12.41
CA ARG A 57 20.28 -5.16 -12.94
C ARG A 57 19.79 -6.13 -11.86
N ALA A 58 20.67 -6.57 -10.96
CA ALA A 58 20.29 -7.44 -9.84
C ALA A 58 19.29 -6.73 -8.91
N HIS A 59 19.56 -5.45 -8.62
CA HIS A 59 18.77 -4.60 -7.74
C HIS A 59 17.37 -4.32 -8.31
N VAL A 60 17.28 -4.00 -9.61
CA VAL A 60 16.00 -3.86 -10.34
C VAL A 60 15.22 -5.18 -10.37
N THR A 61 15.91 -6.32 -10.45
CA THR A 61 15.27 -7.64 -10.39
C THR A 61 14.64 -7.88 -9.02
N GLU A 62 15.30 -7.46 -7.94
CA GLU A 62 14.75 -7.57 -6.59
C GLU A 62 13.56 -6.63 -6.38
N ALA A 63 13.63 -5.39 -6.86
CA ALA A 63 12.48 -4.47 -6.87
C ALA A 63 11.26 -5.06 -7.61
N ARG A 64 11.49 -5.74 -8.75
CA ARG A 64 10.43 -6.48 -9.48
C ARG A 64 9.86 -7.65 -8.68
N ARG A 65 10.68 -8.36 -7.90
CA ARG A 65 10.21 -9.45 -7.04
C ARG A 65 9.38 -8.90 -5.87
N MET A 66 9.82 -7.80 -5.27
CA MET A 66 9.07 -7.12 -4.21
C MET A 66 7.72 -6.61 -4.73
N ALA A 67 7.69 -5.92 -5.87
CA ALA A 67 6.44 -5.45 -6.48
C ALA A 67 5.45 -6.58 -6.73
N ARG A 68 5.89 -7.72 -7.26
CA ARG A 68 5.03 -8.92 -7.43
C ARG A 68 4.51 -9.47 -6.10
N THR A 69 5.29 -9.38 -5.02
CA THR A 69 4.83 -9.78 -3.68
C THR A 69 3.80 -8.79 -3.13
N LEU A 70 3.98 -7.48 -3.34
CA LEU A 70 3.00 -6.45 -2.98
C LEU A 70 1.68 -6.61 -3.77
N GLU A 71 1.75 -6.94 -5.06
CA GLU A 71 0.55 -7.22 -5.86
C GLU A 71 -0.25 -8.42 -5.33
N ARG A 72 0.45 -9.47 -4.88
CA ARG A 72 -0.18 -10.62 -4.22
C ARG A 72 -0.79 -10.23 -2.88
N LEU A 73 -0.10 -9.40 -2.11
CA LEU A 73 -0.59 -8.88 -0.83
C LEU A 73 -1.86 -8.03 -1.01
N ALA A 74 -1.90 -7.16 -2.01
CA ALA A 74 -3.08 -6.37 -2.36
C ALA A 74 -4.26 -7.25 -2.80
N ARG A 75 -4.02 -8.34 -3.54
CA ARG A 75 -5.05 -9.33 -3.88
C ARG A 75 -5.61 -10.00 -2.63
N LYS A 76 -4.73 -10.46 -1.73
CA LYS A 76 -5.10 -11.08 -0.45
C LYS A 76 -5.91 -10.11 0.42
N GLY A 77 -5.50 -8.85 0.54
CA GLY A 77 -6.23 -7.82 1.28
C GLY A 77 -7.66 -7.62 0.76
N ARG A 78 -7.85 -7.59 -0.56
CA ARG A 78 -9.20 -7.55 -1.16
C ARG A 78 -10.04 -8.76 -0.82
N GLU A 79 -9.45 -9.96 -0.81
CA GLU A 79 -10.16 -11.19 -0.42
C GLU A 79 -10.59 -11.15 1.04
N VAL A 80 -9.68 -10.78 1.94
CA VAL A 80 -9.94 -10.62 3.37
C VAL A 80 -11.07 -9.62 3.62
N ARG A 81 -10.98 -8.43 3.00
CA ARG A 81 -12.00 -7.39 3.15
C ARG A 81 -13.36 -7.81 2.61
N ARG A 82 -13.40 -8.55 1.49
CA ARG A 82 -14.64 -9.15 0.97
C ARG A 82 -15.23 -10.16 1.94
N PHE A 83 -14.40 -10.94 2.62
CA PHE A 83 -14.85 -11.94 3.57
C PHE A 83 -15.40 -11.29 4.84
N LEU A 84 -14.71 -10.28 5.40
CA LEU A 84 -15.20 -9.46 6.51
C LEU A 84 -16.55 -8.80 6.18
N ALA A 85 -16.72 -8.28 4.97
CA ALA A 85 -17.96 -7.63 4.53
C ALA A 85 -19.17 -8.60 4.44
N ARG A 86 -18.96 -9.92 4.37
CA ARG A 86 -20.05 -10.92 4.32
C ARG A 86 -20.67 -11.20 5.70
N GLY A 87 -20.05 -10.77 6.79
CA GLY A 87 -20.68 -10.67 8.11
C GLY A 87 -21.02 -11.98 8.83
N ARG A 88 -20.51 -13.14 8.37
CA ARG A 88 -20.76 -14.46 9.01
C ARG A 88 -19.56 -14.97 9.81
N LEU A 89 -19.07 -14.15 10.74
CA LEU A 89 -17.96 -14.50 11.60
C LEU A 89 -18.37 -14.28 13.05
N ASP A 90 -17.96 -15.19 13.94
CA ASP A 90 -18.01 -14.91 15.37
C ASP A 90 -17.12 -13.68 15.69
N PRO A 91 -17.37 -12.99 16.82
CA PRO A 91 -16.66 -11.76 17.15
C PRO A 91 -15.13 -11.93 17.24
N GLU A 92 -14.65 -13.08 17.67
CA GLU A 92 -13.22 -13.34 17.87
C GLU A 92 -12.51 -13.57 16.53
N ALA A 93 -13.09 -14.40 15.66
CA ALA A 93 -12.59 -14.61 14.30
C ALA A 93 -12.64 -13.31 13.49
N LYS A 94 -13.68 -12.49 13.68
CA LYS A 94 -13.79 -11.18 13.06
C LYS A 94 -12.64 -10.27 13.49
N ALA A 95 -12.39 -10.14 14.80
CA ALA A 95 -11.32 -9.29 15.33
C ALA A 95 -9.93 -9.71 14.83
N ARG A 96 -9.64 -11.03 14.80
CA ARG A 96 -8.39 -11.56 14.25
C ARG A 96 -8.23 -11.22 12.77
N LEU A 97 -9.30 -11.37 12.00
CA LEU A 97 -9.27 -11.10 10.57
C LEU A 97 -9.16 -9.61 10.25
N GLU A 98 -9.75 -8.74 11.08
CA GLU A 98 -9.57 -7.28 11.01
C GLU A 98 -8.11 -6.88 11.32
N ALA A 99 -7.50 -7.48 12.35
CA ALA A 99 -6.09 -7.27 12.67
C ALA A 99 -5.17 -7.69 11.52
N TYR A 100 -5.42 -8.86 10.93
CA TYR A 100 -4.69 -9.34 9.76
C TYR A 100 -4.89 -8.44 8.54
N GLN A 101 -6.11 -7.92 8.31
CA GLN A 101 -6.36 -6.93 7.26
C GLN A 101 -5.52 -5.66 7.48
N HIS A 102 -5.48 -5.16 8.70
CA HIS A 102 -4.71 -3.97 9.04
C HIS A 102 -3.21 -4.18 8.82
N GLU A 103 -2.68 -5.36 9.15
CA GLU A 103 -1.29 -5.71 8.88
C GLU A 103 -0.96 -5.73 7.38
N ILE A 104 -1.82 -6.36 6.56
CA ILE A 104 -1.71 -6.33 5.09
C ILE A 104 -1.67 -4.88 4.59
N GLU A 105 -2.56 -4.03 5.07
CA GLU A 105 -2.65 -2.62 4.64
C GLU A 105 -1.39 -1.83 5.02
N ARG A 106 -0.88 -1.96 6.25
CA ARG A 106 0.36 -1.33 6.67
C ARG A 106 1.54 -1.75 5.80
N LYS A 107 1.72 -3.06 5.59
CA LYS A 107 2.81 -3.62 4.80
C LYS A 107 2.73 -3.22 3.32
N LEU A 108 1.52 -3.13 2.78
CA LEU A 108 1.31 -2.64 1.42
C LEU A 108 1.75 -1.18 1.27
N GLN A 109 1.30 -0.30 2.18
CA GLN A 109 1.66 1.12 2.18
C GLN A 109 3.17 1.33 2.35
N GLU A 110 3.79 0.58 3.26
CA GLU A 110 5.24 0.60 3.49
C GLU A 110 6.01 0.19 2.22
N GLY A 111 5.60 -0.91 1.58
CA GLY A 111 6.24 -1.37 0.34
C GLY A 111 6.06 -0.41 -0.83
N VAL A 112 4.91 0.26 -0.95
CA VAL A 112 4.69 1.30 -1.96
C VAL A 112 5.66 2.46 -1.73
N ARG A 113 5.80 2.93 -0.49
CA ARG A 113 6.74 4.02 -0.16
C ARG A 113 8.19 3.65 -0.47
N ILE A 114 8.60 2.40 -0.21
CA ILE A 114 9.93 1.90 -0.56
C ILE A 114 10.15 1.97 -2.08
N LEU A 115 9.18 1.48 -2.88
CA LEU A 115 9.28 1.57 -4.35
C LEU A 115 9.29 3.01 -4.86
N GLU A 116 8.48 3.89 -4.31
CA GLU A 116 8.43 5.30 -4.71
C GLU A 116 9.73 6.03 -4.37
N ARG A 117 10.26 5.81 -3.16
CA ARG A 117 11.57 6.33 -2.76
C ARG A 117 12.67 5.82 -3.69
N LEU A 118 12.67 4.52 -3.97
CA LEU A 118 13.64 3.91 -4.88
C LEU A 118 13.56 4.50 -6.29
N ALA A 119 12.35 4.69 -6.81
CA ALA A 119 12.14 5.34 -8.09
C ALA A 119 12.70 6.78 -8.08
N ALA A 120 12.47 7.53 -7.00
CA ALA A 120 12.99 8.88 -6.83
C ALA A 120 14.52 8.93 -6.74
N GLU A 121 15.14 8.03 -5.98
CA GLU A 121 16.61 7.95 -5.88
C GLU A 121 17.24 7.63 -7.24
N LEU A 122 16.64 6.72 -8.01
CA LEU A 122 17.09 6.40 -9.37
C LEU A 122 16.92 7.55 -10.37
N LEU A 123 16.10 8.57 -10.08
CA LEU A 123 15.98 9.74 -10.94
C LEU A 123 17.23 10.63 -10.87
N ILE A 124 17.90 10.67 -9.73
CA ILE A 124 19.05 11.55 -9.44
C ILE A 124 20.38 10.77 -9.32
N TRP A 125 20.35 9.47 -9.58
CA TRP A 125 21.51 8.61 -9.40
C TRP A 125 22.49 8.68 -10.59
N GLU A 126 23.76 8.96 -10.28
CA GLU A 126 24.87 9.04 -11.25
C GLU A 126 26.12 8.24 -10.82
N GLY A 127 26.06 7.56 -9.67
CA GLY A 127 27.21 6.89 -9.06
C GLY A 127 27.50 5.48 -9.59
N PRO A 128 28.64 4.86 -9.21
CA PRO A 128 28.96 3.48 -9.58
C PRO A 128 28.26 2.42 -8.70
N GLU A 129 27.89 2.80 -7.48
CA GLU A 129 27.25 1.93 -6.47
C GLU A 129 25.72 2.00 -6.56
N ALA A 130 25.02 0.97 -6.09
CA ALA A 130 23.56 1.02 -6.07
C ALA A 130 23.04 2.05 -5.04
N PRO A 131 21.93 2.76 -5.33
CA PRO A 131 21.26 3.62 -4.34
C PRO A 131 20.92 2.89 -3.03
N GLU A 132 21.00 3.62 -1.91
CA GLU A 132 20.66 3.11 -0.57
C GLU A 132 19.24 2.53 -0.48
N GLY A 133 18.29 3.04 -1.25
CA GLY A 133 16.90 2.57 -1.28
C GLY A 133 16.75 1.12 -1.74
N PHE A 134 17.81 0.48 -2.25
CA PHE A 134 17.82 -0.95 -2.50
C PHE A 134 18.23 -1.80 -1.27
N ALA A 135 18.86 -1.20 -0.27
CA ALA A 135 19.22 -1.91 0.96
C ALA A 135 17.96 -2.39 1.69
N GLY A 136 17.99 -3.64 2.16
CA GLY A 136 16.87 -4.25 2.91
C GLY A 136 15.64 -4.62 2.07
N LEU A 137 15.66 -4.46 0.74
CA LEU A 137 14.54 -4.89 -0.14
C LEU A 137 14.23 -6.37 -0.01
N GLU A 138 15.27 -7.21 0.09
CA GLU A 138 15.09 -8.65 0.24
C GLU A 138 14.45 -8.99 1.59
N ASP A 139 14.97 -8.43 2.68
CA ASP A 139 14.43 -8.63 4.04
C ASP A 139 12.97 -8.17 4.12
N PHE A 140 12.67 -7.01 3.52
CA PHE A 140 11.30 -6.52 3.45
C PHE A 140 10.41 -7.47 2.63
N ARG A 141 10.87 -7.94 1.46
CA ARG A 141 10.14 -8.93 0.65
C ARG A 141 9.90 -10.24 1.42
N VAL A 142 10.86 -10.69 2.23
CA VAL A 142 10.70 -11.86 3.10
C VAL A 142 9.58 -11.59 4.11
N SER A 143 9.60 -10.44 4.79
CA SER A 143 8.52 -10.02 5.70
C SER A 143 7.14 -9.99 5.02
N LEU A 144 7.03 -9.45 3.80
CA LEU A 144 5.77 -9.51 3.03
C LEU A 144 5.31 -10.95 2.75
N SER A 145 6.27 -11.84 2.48
CA SER A 145 6.00 -13.24 2.16
C SER A 145 5.51 -14.02 3.39
N GLU A 146 5.95 -13.63 4.59
CA GLU A 146 5.47 -14.20 5.86
C GLU A 146 3.99 -13.86 6.08
N VAL A 147 3.62 -12.59 5.92
CA VAL A 147 2.21 -12.16 6.01
C VAL A 147 1.33 -12.89 4.99
N LEU A 148 1.84 -13.15 3.78
CA LEU A 148 1.11 -13.93 2.77
C LEU A 148 0.93 -15.41 3.13
N LYS A 149 1.86 -16.00 3.89
CA LYS A 149 1.80 -17.39 4.33
C LYS A 149 0.92 -17.55 5.56
N GLU A 150 0.78 -16.49 6.35
CA GLU A 150 -0.07 -16.49 7.53
C GLU A 150 -1.52 -16.84 7.15
N ARG A 151 -2.09 -17.79 7.89
CA ARG A 151 -3.50 -18.13 7.80
C ARG A 151 -4.17 -17.56 9.03
N PRO A 152 -5.02 -16.52 8.91
CA PRO A 152 -5.87 -16.13 10.01
C PRO A 152 -6.78 -17.33 10.32
N ARG A 153 -6.54 -17.99 11.45
CA ARG A 153 -7.31 -19.13 11.95
C ARG A 153 -8.45 -18.66 12.84
#